data_AF-A0A2H6HFA7-F1
#
_entry.id   AF-A0A2H6HFA7-F1
#
_cell.length_a   1.000
_cell.length_b   1.000
_cell.length_c   1.000
_cell.angle_alpha   90.00
_cell.angle_beta   90.00
_cell.angle_gamma   90.00
#
_symmetry.space_group_name_H-M   'P 1'
#
loop_
_entity.id
_entity.type
_entity.pdbx_description
1 polymer ?
#
loop_
_entity_poly.entity_id
_entity_poly.type
_entity_poly.pdbx_seq_one_letter_code
_entity_poly.pdbx_strand_id
1 'polypeptide(L)'
;MFDFAQSPVPVREDLKNTYQRIWNHFAEPGPVLDAAQRSTLLASVRAGAVATTNVIPPALGRLASTLYTDPAAVSESTVRNAAEETGDAAAAETVGLVALLSAVDGAHRALGVDLVALPEPLPGPATGNIATGLKRRRTHLPMPPDAIPGAIDLVPEVAAVYRDSFGPQYMTEQDMALSDFERSPGLNRAQIELVSSRTSLINECFY
;
A
#
# COMPACT_ATOMS: atom_id res chain seq x y z
N MET A 1 -13.13 -7.54 -12.96
CA MET A 1 -13.43 -6.91 -11.66
C MET A 1 -13.23 -5.40 -11.71
N PHE A 2 -12.18 -4.91 -12.38
CA PHE A 2 -11.91 -3.49 -12.58
C PHE A 2 -12.28 -3.01 -14.01
N ASP A 3 -13.56 -2.92 -14.35
CA ASP A 3 -13.98 -2.49 -15.70
C ASP A 3 -14.02 -0.97 -15.88
N PHE A 4 -14.24 -0.22 -14.79
CA PHE A 4 -14.43 1.23 -14.77
C PHE A 4 -15.52 1.73 -15.73
N ALA A 5 -16.59 0.96 -15.91
CA ALA A 5 -17.64 1.27 -16.89
C ALA A 5 -18.34 2.63 -16.64
N GLN A 6 -18.41 3.07 -15.39
CA GLN A 6 -19.01 4.36 -14.98
C GLN A 6 -17.99 5.50 -14.86
N SER A 7 -16.72 5.28 -15.22
CA SER A 7 -15.68 6.31 -15.12
C SER A 7 -15.94 7.46 -16.10
N PRO A 8 -15.78 8.73 -15.67
CA PRO A 8 -15.96 9.90 -16.52
C PRO A 8 -14.88 10.03 -17.61
N VAL A 9 -13.78 9.28 -17.49
CA VAL A 9 -12.66 9.25 -18.43
C VAL A 9 -12.23 7.81 -18.74
N PRO A 10 -11.63 7.53 -19.91
CA PRO A 10 -11.07 6.23 -20.20
C PRO A 10 -9.99 5.84 -19.18
N VAL A 11 -10.11 4.65 -18.61
CA VAL A 11 -9.09 4.07 -17.71
C VAL A 11 -8.23 3.10 -18.49
N ARG A 12 -6.91 3.27 -18.40
CA ARG A 12 -5.95 2.45 -19.15
C ARG A 12 -5.95 0.99 -18.67
N GLU A 13 -5.67 0.09 -19.61
CA GLU A 13 -5.70 -1.36 -19.36
C GLU A 13 -4.56 -1.83 -18.44
N ASP A 14 -3.38 -1.22 -18.52
CA ASP A 14 -2.26 -1.52 -17.62
C ASP A 14 -2.61 -1.22 -16.15
N LEU A 15 -3.38 -0.16 -15.89
CA LEU A 15 -3.86 0.21 -14.56
C LEU A 15 -4.90 -0.80 -14.04
N LYS A 16 -5.87 -1.19 -14.88
CA LYS A 16 -6.88 -2.22 -14.53
C LYS A 16 -6.21 -3.56 -14.19
N ASN A 17 -5.25 -3.98 -15.00
CA ASN A 17 -4.48 -5.19 -14.77
C ASN A 17 -3.67 -5.13 -13.47
N THR A 18 -3.12 -3.96 -13.15
CA THR A 18 -2.40 -3.74 -11.88
C THR A 18 -3.32 -3.86 -10.68
N TYR A 19 -4.51 -3.25 -10.74
CA TYR A 19 -5.49 -3.36 -9.66
C TYR A 19 -5.98 -4.79 -9.49
N GLN A 20 -6.16 -5.54 -10.58
CA GLN A 20 -6.48 -6.96 -10.52
C GLN A 20 -5.35 -7.77 -9.84
N ARG A 21 -4.07 -7.49 -10.14
CA ARG A 21 -2.94 -8.15 -9.46
C ARG A 21 -2.89 -7.82 -7.97
N ILE A 22 -3.12 -6.57 -7.59
CA ILE A 22 -3.22 -6.15 -6.18
C ILE A 22 -4.33 -6.91 -5.47
N TRP A 23 -5.51 -7.04 -6.11
CA TRP A 23 -6.62 -7.81 -5.54
C TRP A 23 -6.28 -9.28 -5.38
N ASN A 24 -5.71 -9.91 -6.40
CA ASN A 24 -5.29 -11.30 -6.29
C ASN A 24 -4.30 -11.48 -5.13
N HIS A 25 -3.37 -10.53 -4.95
CA HIS A 25 -2.43 -10.55 -3.83
C HIS A 25 -3.11 -10.42 -2.45
N PHE A 26 -4.17 -9.61 -2.32
CA PHE A 26 -4.95 -9.54 -1.08
C PHE A 26 -5.66 -10.85 -0.73
N ALA A 27 -6.02 -11.64 -1.73
CA ALA A 27 -6.65 -12.94 -1.53
C ALA A 27 -5.65 -14.02 -1.06
N GLU A 28 -4.36 -13.83 -1.32
CA GLU A 28 -3.32 -14.82 -0.99
C GLU A 28 -2.79 -14.65 0.44
N PRO A 29 -2.36 -15.75 1.11
CA PRO A 29 -1.61 -15.65 2.35
C PRO A 29 -0.34 -14.82 2.18
N GLY A 30 0.01 -14.05 3.21
CA GLY A 30 1.16 -13.17 3.21
C GLY A 30 2.35 -13.65 4.02
N PRO A 31 3.42 -12.84 4.11
CA PRO A 31 4.60 -13.15 4.89
C PRO A 31 4.34 -13.44 6.36
N VAL A 32 3.45 -12.69 7.01
CA VAL A 32 3.09 -12.88 8.43
C VAL A 32 1.60 -13.10 8.62
N LEU A 33 0.77 -12.32 7.92
CA LEU A 33 -0.68 -12.42 7.99
C LEU A 33 -1.18 -13.46 6.99
N ASP A 34 -2.03 -14.40 7.43
CA ASP A 34 -2.79 -15.23 6.50
C ASP A 34 -3.84 -14.41 5.73
N ALA A 35 -4.45 -14.99 4.70
CA ALA A 35 -5.41 -14.27 3.86
C ALA A 35 -6.66 -13.81 4.64
N ALA A 36 -7.11 -14.58 5.65
CA ALA A 36 -8.28 -14.22 6.44
C ALA A 36 -7.98 -13.02 7.37
N GLN A 37 -6.77 -12.98 7.95
CA GLN A 37 -6.27 -11.83 8.69
C GLN A 37 -6.14 -10.60 7.79
N ARG A 38 -5.53 -10.73 6.62
CA ARG A 38 -5.42 -9.65 5.62
C ARG A 38 -6.80 -9.08 5.27
N SER A 39 -7.74 -9.95 4.90
CA SER A 39 -9.11 -9.56 4.56
C SER A 39 -9.82 -8.86 5.72
N THR A 40 -9.70 -9.39 6.94
CA THR A 40 -10.28 -8.76 8.15
C THR A 40 -9.71 -7.36 8.41
N LEU A 41 -8.38 -7.20 8.30
CA LEU A 41 -7.70 -5.92 8.47
C LEU A 41 -8.16 -4.90 7.42
N LEU A 42 -8.13 -5.27 6.14
CA LEU A 42 -8.53 -4.40 5.02
C LEU A 42 -10.03 -4.04 5.06
N ALA A 43 -10.90 -4.98 5.43
CA ALA A 43 -12.33 -4.73 5.56
C ALA A 43 -12.63 -3.74 6.70
N SER A 44 -11.94 -3.88 7.83
CA SER A 44 -12.13 -3.01 8.99
C SER A 44 -11.73 -1.56 8.67
N VAL A 45 -10.58 -1.34 8.01
CA VAL A 45 -10.15 0.02 7.65
C VAL A 45 -11.12 0.66 6.65
N ARG A 46 -11.64 -0.10 5.67
CA ARG A 46 -12.67 0.40 4.74
C ARG A 46 -13.97 0.77 5.43
N ALA A 47 -14.35 0.04 6.48
CA ALA A 47 -15.53 0.34 7.30
C ALA A 47 -15.33 1.56 8.23
N GLY A 48 -14.14 2.16 8.26
CA GLY A 48 -13.80 3.23 9.21
C GLY A 48 -13.71 2.74 10.66
N ALA A 49 -13.50 1.44 10.86
CA ALA A 49 -13.37 0.81 12.17
C ALA A 49 -11.90 0.46 12.44
N VAL A 50 -11.51 0.53 13.71
CA VAL A 50 -10.26 -0.09 14.15
C VAL A 50 -10.52 -1.60 14.25
N ALA A 51 -9.77 -2.41 13.50
CA ALA A 51 -9.81 -3.86 13.60
C ALA A 51 -9.33 -4.28 15.01
N THR A 52 -10.23 -4.34 16.00
CA THR A 52 -9.94 -4.89 17.33
C THR A 52 -10.70 -6.19 17.48
N THR A 53 -10.27 -7.21 16.76
CA THR A 53 -10.78 -8.58 16.92
C THR A 53 -9.70 -9.41 17.60
N ASN A 54 -10.04 -10.61 18.09
CA ASN A 54 -9.02 -11.56 18.55
C ASN A 54 -8.04 -11.99 17.44
N VAL A 55 -8.33 -11.62 16.18
CA VAL A 55 -7.60 -12.01 14.97
C VAL A 55 -6.58 -10.94 14.56
N ILE A 56 -6.90 -9.65 14.76
CA ILE A 56 -6.01 -8.51 14.46
C ILE A 56 -5.68 -7.77 15.76
N PRO A 57 -4.41 -7.80 16.20
CA PRO A 57 -3.99 -7.12 17.42
C PRO A 57 -4.27 -5.61 17.39
N PRO A 58 -4.69 -4.99 18.50
CA PRO A 58 -5.17 -3.61 18.51
C PRO A 58 -4.16 -2.56 18.01
N ALA A 59 -2.86 -2.70 18.27
CA ALA A 59 -1.87 -1.74 17.79
C ALA A 59 -1.69 -1.84 16.27
N LEU A 60 -1.74 -3.07 15.72
CA LEU A 60 -1.70 -3.30 14.27
C LEU A 60 -2.94 -2.73 13.57
N GLY A 61 -4.13 -2.96 14.14
CA GLY A 61 -5.38 -2.39 13.65
C GLY A 61 -5.41 -0.86 13.69
N ARG A 62 -4.85 -0.25 14.75
CA ARG A 62 -4.68 1.22 14.84
C ARG A 62 -3.73 1.75 13.78
N LEU A 63 -2.56 1.13 13.60
CA LEU A 63 -1.63 1.50 12.53
C LEU A 63 -2.32 1.47 11.16
N ALA A 64 -3.05 0.39 10.85
CA ALA A 64 -3.77 0.25 9.59
C ALA A 64 -4.82 1.35 9.39
N SER A 65 -5.63 1.62 10.42
CA SER A 65 -6.69 2.62 10.37
C SER A 65 -6.11 4.04 10.20
N THR A 66 -5.05 4.38 10.95
CA THR A 66 -4.37 5.69 10.83
C THR A 66 -3.79 5.87 9.42
N LEU A 67 -3.05 4.88 8.90
CA LEU A 67 -2.48 4.94 7.54
C LEU A 67 -3.54 5.18 6.46
N TYR A 68 -4.73 4.57 6.60
CA TYR A 68 -5.78 4.67 5.59
C TYR A 68 -6.59 5.97 5.68
N THR A 69 -6.81 6.48 6.89
CA THR A 69 -7.75 7.60 7.15
C THR A 69 -7.07 8.95 7.34
N ASP A 70 -5.91 8.96 8.00
CA ASP A 70 -5.14 10.15 8.34
C ASP A 70 -3.64 9.82 8.39
N PRO A 71 -3.01 9.65 7.22
CA PRO A 71 -1.60 9.26 7.14
C PRO A 71 -0.66 10.29 7.80
N ALA A 72 -1.05 11.56 7.89
CA ALA A 72 -0.29 12.60 8.58
C ALA A 72 -0.21 12.36 10.10
N ALA A 73 -1.20 11.67 10.69
CA ALA A 73 -1.21 11.31 12.10
C ALA A 73 -0.36 10.07 12.43
N VAL A 74 0.29 9.44 11.45
CA VAL A 74 1.21 8.32 11.72
C VAL A 74 2.42 8.84 12.50
N SER A 75 2.55 8.35 13.73
CA SER A 75 3.66 8.70 14.62
C SER A 75 4.63 7.54 14.82
N GLU A 76 5.81 7.84 15.37
CA GLU A 76 6.73 6.82 15.88
C GLU A 76 5.99 5.81 16.77
N SER A 77 5.21 6.30 17.73
CA SER A 77 4.50 5.45 18.68
C SER A 77 3.51 4.50 17.99
N THR A 78 2.81 4.98 16.95
CA THR A 78 1.85 4.16 16.20
C THR A 78 2.56 2.98 15.52
N VAL A 79 3.69 3.24 14.88
CA VAL A 79 4.47 2.19 14.18
C VAL A 79 5.17 1.26 15.18
N ARG A 80 5.80 1.84 16.22
CA ARG A 80 6.56 1.10 17.24
C ARG A 80 5.69 0.17 18.07
N ASN A 81 4.51 0.63 18.50
CA ASN A 81 3.58 -0.20 19.26
C ASN A 81 3.10 -1.40 18.45
N ALA A 82 2.81 -1.21 17.15
CA ALA A 82 2.45 -2.32 16.26
C ALA A 82 3.62 -3.31 16.12
N ALA A 83 4.83 -2.82 15.86
CA ALA A 83 6.02 -3.66 15.74
C ALA A 83 6.36 -4.43 17.03
N GLU A 84 6.13 -3.85 18.20
CA GLU A 84 6.36 -4.49 19.50
C GLU A 84 5.30 -5.54 19.84
N GLU A 85 4.05 -5.33 19.44
CA GLU A 85 2.96 -6.28 19.66
C GLU A 85 2.99 -7.46 18.68
N THR A 86 3.31 -7.20 17.39
CA THR A 86 3.14 -8.19 16.31
C THR A 86 4.43 -8.54 15.56
N GLY A 87 5.55 -7.88 15.89
CA GLY A 87 6.80 -8.00 15.15
C GLY A 87 6.89 -7.01 13.98
N ASP A 88 8.12 -6.67 13.61
CA ASP A 88 8.42 -5.70 12.54
C ASP A 88 7.82 -6.09 11.18
N ALA A 89 7.83 -7.38 10.85
CA ALA A 89 7.35 -7.87 9.57
C ALA A 89 5.84 -7.70 9.41
N ALA A 90 5.05 -7.92 10.47
CA ALA A 90 3.60 -7.70 10.44
C ALA A 90 3.26 -6.20 10.29
N ALA A 91 4.01 -5.33 10.95
CA ALA A 91 3.87 -3.88 10.80
C ALA A 91 4.24 -3.43 9.38
N ALA A 92 5.34 -3.95 8.82
CA ALA A 92 5.76 -3.66 7.43
C ALA A 92 4.75 -4.18 6.39
N GLU A 93 4.22 -5.39 6.60
CA GLU A 93 3.15 -5.96 5.77
C GLU A 93 1.88 -5.09 5.82
N THR A 94 1.48 -4.64 7.01
CA THR A 94 0.32 -3.74 7.18
C THR A 94 0.51 -2.42 6.43
N VAL A 95 1.70 -1.82 6.51
CA VAL A 95 2.04 -0.60 5.75
C VAL A 95 1.86 -0.84 4.25
N GLY A 96 2.40 -1.94 3.70
CA GLY A 96 2.28 -2.25 2.28
C GLY A 96 0.85 -2.52 1.83
N LEU A 97 0.09 -3.32 2.59
CA LEU A 97 -1.30 -3.64 2.28
C LEU A 97 -2.19 -2.39 2.28
N VAL A 98 -2.06 -1.52 3.28
CA VAL A 98 -2.85 -0.28 3.36
C VAL A 98 -2.43 0.72 2.29
N ALA A 99 -1.15 0.81 1.94
CA ALA A 99 -0.69 1.65 0.84
C ALA A 99 -1.31 1.22 -0.51
N LEU A 100 -1.27 -0.09 -0.80
CA LEU A 100 -1.90 -0.66 -1.99
C LEU A 100 -3.41 -0.42 -2.02
N LEU A 101 -4.09 -0.64 -0.89
CA LEU A 101 -5.53 -0.40 -0.78
C LEU A 101 -5.88 1.06 -1.01
N SER A 102 -5.13 1.98 -0.39
CA SER A 102 -5.33 3.42 -0.51
C SER A 102 -5.14 3.89 -1.95
N ALA A 103 -4.19 3.30 -2.68
CA ALA A 103 -3.95 3.64 -4.07
C ALA A 103 -5.13 3.25 -4.98
N VAL A 104 -5.67 2.02 -4.81
CA VAL A 104 -6.82 1.57 -5.59
C VAL A 104 -8.10 2.31 -5.19
N ASP A 105 -8.40 2.41 -3.90
CA ASP A 105 -9.61 3.08 -3.40
C ASP A 105 -9.58 4.58 -3.70
N GLY A 106 -8.41 5.21 -3.59
CA GLY A 106 -8.19 6.60 -3.96
C GLY A 106 -8.51 6.87 -5.42
N ALA A 107 -8.06 6.01 -6.34
CA ALA A 107 -8.39 6.13 -7.76
C ALA A 107 -9.89 5.97 -8.03
N HIS A 108 -10.57 5.02 -7.39
CA HIS A 108 -12.01 4.85 -7.54
C HIS A 108 -12.77 6.08 -7.03
N ARG A 109 -12.41 6.60 -5.85
CA ARG A 109 -12.99 7.84 -5.30
C ARG A 109 -12.75 9.04 -6.21
N ALA A 110 -11.53 9.20 -6.73
CA ALA A 110 -11.18 10.31 -7.61
C ALA A 110 -11.97 10.28 -8.94
N LEU A 111 -12.30 9.08 -9.42
CA LEU A 111 -13.11 8.87 -10.63
C LEU A 111 -14.62 8.87 -10.33
N GLY A 112 -15.04 8.93 -9.07
CA GLY A 112 -16.44 8.86 -8.67
C GLY A 112 -17.10 7.51 -8.98
N VAL A 113 -16.34 6.42 -9.01
CA VAL A 113 -16.85 5.06 -9.24
C VAL A 113 -16.88 4.27 -7.93
N ASP A 114 -17.76 3.28 -7.86
CA ASP A 114 -17.93 2.44 -6.68
C ASP A 114 -16.66 1.67 -6.34
N LEU A 115 -16.37 1.53 -5.03
CA LEU A 115 -15.28 0.70 -4.57
C LEU A 115 -15.55 -0.76 -4.92
N VAL A 116 -14.56 -1.42 -5.51
CA VAL A 116 -14.60 -2.85 -5.77
C VAL A 116 -14.57 -3.63 -4.44
N ALA A 117 -15.44 -4.63 -4.28
CA ALA A 117 -15.47 -5.48 -3.08
C ALA A 117 -14.11 -6.15 -2.83
N LEU A 118 -13.70 -6.33 -1.58
CA LEU A 118 -12.48 -7.09 -1.28
C LEU A 118 -12.63 -8.53 -1.77
N PRO A 119 -11.54 -9.18 -2.22
CA PRO A 119 -11.60 -10.55 -2.69
C PRO A 119 -11.80 -11.52 -1.52
N GLU A 120 -12.38 -12.69 -1.80
CA GLU A 120 -12.48 -13.77 -0.83
C GLU A 120 -11.07 -14.31 -0.48
N PRO A 121 -10.77 -14.52 0.81
CA PRO A 121 -9.45 -15.00 1.22
C PRO A 121 -9.24 -16.47 0.82
N LEU A 122 -8.09 -16.77 0.24
CA LEU A 122 -7.67 -18.13 -0.09
C LEU A 122 -7.12 -18.84 1.15
N PRO A 123 -7.35 -20.16 1.30
CA PRO A 123 -6.83 -20.91 2.42
C PRO A 123 -5.31 -21.05 2.35
N GLY A 124 -4.66 -21.12 3.51
CA GLY A 124 -3.24 -21.41 3.63
C GLY A 124 -2.61 -20.66 4.80
N PRO A 125 -1.52 -21.17 5.38
CA PRO A 125 -0.76 -20.44 6.39
C PRO A 125 -0.03 -19.26 5.75
N ALA A 126 0.39 -18.30 6.58
CA ALA A 126 1.36 -17.30 6.18
C ALA A 126 2.62 -17.94 5.58
N THR A 127 3.19 -17.30 4.56
CA THR A 127 4.31 -17.83 3.76
C THR A 127 5.62 -17.84 4.53
N GLY A 128 5.77 -16.95 5.52
CA GLY A 128 7.02 -16.78 6.27
C GLY A 128 8.15 -16.12 5.45
N ASN A 129 7.85 -15.59 4.26
CA ASN A 129 8.85 -14.95 3.40
C ASN A 129 9.21 -13.56 3.91
N ILE A 130 10.15 -13.51 4.85
CA ILE A 130 10.59 -12.31 5.56
C ILE A 130 12.10 -12.13 5.31
N ALA A 131 12.50 -10.94 4.90
CA ALA A 131 13.92 -10.63 4.69
C ALA A 131 14.68 -10.63 6.03
N THR A 132 15.95 -11.05 5.99
CA THR A 132 16.81 -11.11 7.18
C THR A 132 17.95 -10.09 7.08
N GLY A 133 18.55 -9.75 8.22
CA GLY A 133 19.72 -8.87 8.27
C GLY A 133 19.44 -7.37 8.08
N LEU A 134 18.19 -6.97 7.85
CA LEU A 134 17.78 -5.57 7.79
C LEU A 134 17.87 -4.91 9.18
N LYS A 135 18.14 -3.60 9.19
CA LYS A 135 18.34 -2.84 10.44
C LYS A 135 17.53 -1.54 10.41
N ARG A 136 17.17 -1.06 11.59
CA ARG A 136 16.59 0.28 11.78
C ARG A 136 17.71 1.30 11.68
N ARG A 137 17.77 2.05 10.58
CA ARG A 137 18.82 3.06 10.33
C ARG A 137 18.25 4.46 10.49
N ARG A 138 17.86 4.80 11.73
CA ARG A 138 17.04 6.00 12.08
C ARG A 138 15.61 5.94 11.53
N THR A 139 15.08 4.74 11.40
CA THR A 139 13.74 4.45 10.87
C THR A 139 12.96 3.60 11.85
N HIS A 140 11.63 3.69 11.82
CA HIS A 140 10.79 2.98 12.78
C HIS A 140 10.76 1.45 12.54
N LEU A 141 10.91 1.02 11.28
CA LEU A 141 11.01 -0.37 10.85
C LEU A 141 12.38 -0.70 10.21
N PRO A 142 12.83 -1.97 10.25
CA PRO A 142 14.01 -2.42 9.53
C PRO A 142 13.93 -2.17 8.02
N MET A 143 15.03 -1.74 7.41
CA MET A 143 15.09 -1.46 5.98
C MET A 143 16.48 -1.74 5.37
N PRO A 144 16.57 -1.88 4.04
CA PRO A 144 17.86 -1.91 3.33
C PRO A 144 18.65 -0.61 3.52
N PRO A 145 19.97 -0.62 3.25
CA PRO A 145 20.84 0.55 3.42
C PRO A 145 20.71 1.61 2.30
N ASP A 146 19.93 1.35 1.25
CA ASP A 146 19.88 2.16 0.04
C ASP A 146 19.19 3.53 0.24
N ALA A 147 19.36 4.42 -0.75
CA ALA A 147 18.93 5.82 -0.67
C ALA A 147 17.41 6.03 -0.60
N ILE A 148 16.62 5.02 -0.99
CA ILE A 148 15.16 5.07 -0.96
C ILE A 148 14.69 4.15 0.17
N PRO A 149 14.14 4.70 1.28
CA PRO A 149 13.69 3.89 2.41
C PRO A 149 12.54 2.95 2.01
N GLY A 150 12.85 1.65 1.87
CA GLY A 150 11.87 0.60 1.59
C GLY A 150 11.53 -0.22 2.82
N ALA A 151 10.75 0.30 3.78
CA ALA A 151 10.35 -0.48 4.96
C ALA A 151 9.59 -1.77 4.59
N ILE A 152 8.87 -1.75 3.47
CA ILE A 152 8.14 -2.90 2.92
C ILE A 152 9.12 -3.98 2.40
N ASP A 153 10.41 -3.67 2.16
CA ASP A 153 11.40 -4.68 1.74
C ASP A 153 11.70 -5.73 2.80
N LEU A 154 11.28 -5.50 4.05
CA LEU A 154 11.26 -6.55 5.07
C LEU A 154 10.32 -7.71 4.70
N VAL A 155 9.33 -7.46 3.85
CA VAL A 155 8.31 -8.39 3.37
C VAL A 155 8.31 -8.44 1.83
N PRO A 156 9.27 -9.16 1.21
CA PRO A 156 9.56 -9.06 -0.23
C PRO A 156 8.38 -9.32 -1.16
N GLU A 157 7.46 -10.21 -0.79
CA GLU A 157 6.27 -10.53 -1.58
C GLU A 157 5.35 -9.32 -1.72
N VAL A 158 5.17 -8.56 -0.64
CA VAL A 158 4.37 -7.32 -0.63
C VAL A 158 5.13 -6.22 -1.37
N ALA A 159 6.44 -6.13 -1.17
CA ALA A 159 7.29 -5.13 -1.82
C ALA A 159 7.30 -5.28 -3.36
N ALA A 160 7.28 -6.52 -3.86
CA ALA A 160 7.20 -6.81 -5.29
C ALA A 160 5.90 -6.26 -5.89
N VAL A 161 4.75 -6.56 -5.28
CA VAL A 161 3.45 -6.05 -5.75
C VAL A 161 3.36 -4.52 -5.64
N TYR A 162 3.92 -3.95 -4.57
CA TYR A 162 4.03 -2.51 -4.39
C TYR A 162 4.82 -1.83 -5.52
N ARG A 163 6.03 -2.32 -5.83
CA ARG A 163 6.86 -1.78 -6.92
C ARG A 163 6.27 -2.00 -8.29
N ASP A 164 5.68 -3.16 -8.56
CA ASP A 164 4.98 -3.45 -9.82
C ASP A 164 3.82 -2.47 -10.08
N SER A 165 3.27 -1.89 -9.01
CA SER A 165 2.20 -0.91 -9.12
C SER A 165 2.66 0.49 -9.57
N PHE A 166 3.96 0.82 -9.44
CA PHE A 166 4.48 2.16 -9.69
C PHE A 166 4.30 2.59 -11.14
N GLY A 167 4.70 1.74 -12.09
CA GLY A 167 4.65 2.06 -13.52
C GLY A 167 3.23 2.45 -13.97
N PRO A 168 2.21 1.63 -13.72
CA PRO A 168 0.85 1.95 -14.13
C PRO A 168 0.22 3.09 -13.32
N GLN A 169 0.54 3.26 -12.04
CA GLN A 169 -0.07 4.32 -11.21
C GLN A 169 0.60 5.68 -11.34
N TYR A 170 1.91 5.70 -11.61
CA TYR A 170 2.74 6.90 -11.52
C TYR A 170 3.83 6.88 -12.61
N MET A 171 4.97 6.27 -12.34
CA MET A 171 6.10 6.02 -13.24
C MET A 171 6.97 4.90 -12.68
N THR A 172 7.68 4.13 -13.50
CA THR A 172 8.58 3.09 -12.97
C THR A 172 9.76 3.71 -12.24
N GLU A 173 10.46 2.96 -11.38
CA GLU A 173 11.69 3.46 -10.73
C GLU A 173 12.75 3.91 -11.75
N GLN A 174 12.81 3.27 -12.92
CA GLN A 174 13.70 3.68 -14.01
C GLN A 174 13.25 5.00 -14.63
N ASP A 175 11.95 5.20 -14.85
CA ASP A 175 11.39 6.45 -15.37
C ASP A 175 11.59 7.62 -14.40
N MET A 176 11.62 7.36 -13.09
CA MET A 176 11.89 8.39 -12.07
C MET A 176 13.24 9.08 -12.27
N ALA A 177 14.21 8.40 -12.88
CA ALA A 177 15.52 8.98 -13.19
C ALA A 177 15.52 9.89 -14.43
N LEU A 178 14.44 9.90 -15.22
CA LEU A 178 14.34 10.64 -16.48
C LEU A 178 13.59 11.96 -16.30
N SER A 179 14.30 13.09 -16.43
CA SER A 179 13.71 14.43 -16.28
C SER A 179 12.73 14.80 -17.40
N ASP A 180 12.81 14.11 -18.53
CA ASP A 180 11.98 14.29 -19.72
C ASP A 180 10.88 13.22 -19.86
N PHE A 181 10.65 12.41 -18.82
CA PHE A 181 9.56 11.43 -18.82
C PHE A 181 8.23 12.10 -19.14
N GLU A 182 7.48 11.49 -20.06
CA GLU A 182 6.14 11.92 -20.43
C GLU A 182 5.22 10.71 -20.49
N ARG A 183 4.07 10.82 -19.82
CA ARG A 183 3.02 9.84 -19.93
C ARG A 183 2.07 10.27 -21.04
N SER A 184 2.15 9.62 -22.20
CA SER A 184 1.32 9.95 -23.36
C SER A 184 0.24 8.89 -23.61
N PRO A 185 -1.05 9.28 -23.75
CA PRO A 185 -1.57 10.61 -23.43
C PRO A 185 -1.53 10.87 -21.91
N GLY A 186 -1.42 12.14 -21.50
CA GLY A 186 -1.40 12.48 -20.08
C GLY A 186 -0.48 13.64 -19.74
N LEU A 187 0.24 13.49 -18.62
CA LEU A 187 1.04 14.54 -18.00
C LEU A 187 2.52 14.35 -18.36
N ASN A 188 3.22 15.46 -18.59
CA ASN A 188 4.68 15.49 -18.64
C ASN A 188 5.29 15.46 -17.23
N ARG A 189 6.61 15.30 -17.14
CA ARG A 189 7.33 15.21 -15.87
C ARG A 189 6.98 16.36 -14.91
N ALA A 190 7.07 17.60 -15.36
CA ALA A 190 6.83 18.77 -14.49
C ALA A 190 5.40 18.79 -13.93
N GLN A 191 4.41 18.40 -14.73
CA GLN A 191 3.02 18.31 -14.29
C GLN A 191 2.80 17.17 -13.29
N ILE A 192 3.43 16.01 -13.52
CA ILE A 192 3.38 14.88 -12.59
C ILE A 192 3.96 15.29 -11.23
N GLU A 193 5.14 15.91 -11.22
CA GLU A 193 5.86 16.38 -10.03
C GLU A 193 5.07 17.46 -9.27
N LEU A 194 4.32 18.30 -9.97
CA LEU A 194 3.43 19.28 -9.34
C LEU A 194 2.26 18.62 -8.60
N VAL A 195 1.62 17.62 -9.24
CA VAL A 195 0.50 16.89 -8.65
C VAL A 195 0.95 16.09 -7.43
N SER A 196 2.08 15.39 -7.52
CA SER A 196 2.65 14.63 -6.42
C SER A 196 3.11 15.53 -5.28
N SER A 197 3.84 16.62 -5.55
CA SER A 197 4.26 17.58 -4.52
C SER A 197 3.07 18.17 -3.77
N ARG A 198 1.99 18.51 -4.49
CA ARG A 198 0.75 18.99 -3.88
C ARG A 198 0.07 17.90 -3.04
N THR A 199 0.05 16.66 -3.52
CA THR A 199 -0.49 15.51 -2.79
C THR A 199 0.28 15.29 -1.49
N SER A 200 1.61 15.30 -1.55
CA SER A 200 2.46 15.14 -0.36
C SER A 200 2.33 16.29 0.61
N LEU A 201 2.24 17.54 0.13
CA LEU A 201 2.00 18.71 0.97
C LEU A 201 0.66 18.61 1.73
N ILE A 202 -0.42 18.16 1.06
CA ILE A 202 -1.75 18.00 1.68
C ILE A 202 -1.73 16.88 2.73
N ASN A 203 -0.96 15.83 2.50
CA ASN A 203 -0.89 14.68 3.41
C ASN A 203 0.27 14.78 4.42
N GLU A 204 0.97 15.91 4.47
CA GLU A 204 2.17 16.13 5.31
C GLU A 204 3.21 15.00 5.18
N CYS A 205 3.33 14.43 3.98
CA CYS A 205 4.22 13.33 3.65
C CYS A 205 5.50 13.84 2.97
N PHE A 206 6.59 13.07 3.10
CA PHE A 206 7.82 13.31 2.34
C PHE A 206 7.61 13.01 0.84
N TYR A 207 8.12 13.88 -0.03
CA TYR A 207 8.21 13.71 -1.48
C TYR A 207 9.65 13.90 -1.95
#